data_AF-A0ABC9V5U5-F1
#
_entry.id   AF-A0ABC9V5U5-F1
#
_cell.length_a   1.000
_cell.length_b   1.000
_cell.length_c   1.000
_cell.angle_alpha   90.00
_cell.angle_beta   90.00
_cell.angle_gamma   90.00
#
_symmetry.space_group_name_H-M   'P 1'
#
loop_
_entity.id
_entity.type
_entity.pdbx_description
1 polymer ?
#
loop_
_entity_poly.entity_id
_entity_poly.type
_entity_poly.pdbx_seq_one_letter_code
_entity_poly.pdbx_strand_id
1 'polypeptide(L)'
;MDEATIKSMAAELAKGLKTPEDLNQMTAVFKKFMIETALNTELSDHLGYEKHQPKKGSNSRNGFSSKTITTQDGQLALDIPRDREGSFEPQIIKKHQTRITSMDDQILSLYAKGMTNREIVAFFKEMYDADVSASLISKVTDAVIEQVTEWQNRALDSLYPVVYLDCIVVKVRQHSNVINKSVYLALGINMDGQKELLGMWIAQTEGAKFWLSVMTELKNRGVQDILVACVDGLKGFPDAIASVYPHTDIQLCIVHVVRNSLRFVSWKDYKAVTSGLKAIYQASTEENALKSLDIFCDQWNHQYPKIGESWRANWENIRTIFSYPAEIRHAIYTTNAIESLNSVIRHSTKKRKIFSSDDSVKKVIYLATSNAAKKWTMPIQNWRLAMNWFTIQFDDRLKDHL
;
A
#
# COMPACT_ATOMS: atom_id res chain seq x y z
N MET A 1 -0.14 6.40 -38.88
CA MET A 1 1.17 6.55 -39.56
C MET A 1 1.79 5.18 -39.65
N ASP A 2 2.35 4.81 -40.80
CA ASP A 2 3.08 3.55 -40.92
C ASP A 2 4.47 3.67 -40.26
N GLU A 3 5.05 2.54 -39.87
CA GLU A 3 6.35 2.50 -39.18
C GLU A 3 7.51 2.97 -40.07
N ALA A 4 7.35 2.89 -41.39
CA ALA A 4 8.38 3.24 -42.36
C ALA A 4 8.52 4.77 -42.53
N THR A 5 7.42 5.51 -42.52
CA THR A 5 7.39 6.98 -42.54
C THR A 5 7.98 7.56 -41.26
N ILE A 6 7.70 6.93 -40.11
CA ILE A 6 8.30 7.35 -38.84
C ILE A 6 9.81 7.15 -38.87
N LYS A 7 10.28 5.99 -39.35
CA LYS A 7 11.72 5.69 -39.48
C LYS A 7 12.44 6.62 -40.45
N SER A 8 11.82 6.96 -41.59
CA SER A 8 12.45 7.86 -42.56
C SER A 8 12.59 9.28 -42.03
N MET A 9 11.53 9.81 -41.39
CA MET A 9 11.57 11.14 -40.77
C MET A 9 12.59 11.19 -39.63
N ALA A 10 12.63 10.16 -38.77
CA ALA A 10 13.60 10.07 -37.69
C ALA A 10 15.06 10.00 -38.19
N ALA A 11 15.31 9.24 -39.26
CA ALA A 11 16.63 9.13 -39.88
C ALA A 11 17.09 10.45 -40.52
N GLU A 12 16.17 11.24 -41.08
CA GLU A 12 16.49 12.54 -41.66
C GLU A 12 16.82 13.58 -40.59
N LEU A 13 16.04 13.60 -39.50
CA LEU A 13 16.28 14.48 -38.36
C LEU A 13 17.57 14.14 -37.60
N ALA A 14 17.92 12.84 -37.51
CA ALA A 14 19.14 12.38 -36.86
C ALA A 14 20.43 12.86 -37.55
N LYS A 15 20.39 13.22 -38.85
CA LYS A 15 21.57 13.72 -39.58
C LYS A 15 22.08 15.06 -39.05
N GLY A 16 21.23 15.83 -38.37
CA GLY A 16 21.58 17.13 -37.78
C GLY A 16 22.10 17.05 -36.33
N LEU A 17 21.96 15.89 -35.67
CA LEU A 17 22.33 15.70 -34.27
C LEU A 17 23.80 15.34 -34.15
N LYS A 18 24.62 16.25 -33.61
CA LYS A 18 26.07 16.02 -33.43
C LYS A 18 26.46 15.92 -31.96
N THR A 19 25.64 16.47 -31.07
CA THR A 19 25.90 16.54 -29.63
C THR A 19 24.65 16.16 -28.81
N PRO A 20 24.82 15.78 -27.53
CA PRO A 20 23.69 15.62 -26.61
C PRO A 20 22.82 16.89 -26.47
N GLU A 21 23.42 18.07 -26.62
CA GLU A 21 22.72 19.35 -26.59
C GLU A 21 21.72 19.49 -27.76
N ASP A 22 22.15 19.08 -28.96
CA ASP A 22 21.29 19.10 -30.16
C ASP A 22 20.07 18.19 -29.99
N LEU A 23 20.26 17.04 -29.33
CA LEU A 23 19.17 16.09 -29.04
C LEU A 23 18.17 16.68 -28.03
N ASN A 24 18.66 17.38 -27.00
CA ASN A 24 17.80 18.05 -26.02
C ASN A 24 17.01 19.19 -26.66
N GLN A 25 17.65 20.01 -27.49
CA GLN A 25 16.97 21.09 -28.23
C GLN A 25 15.91 20.54 -29.19
N MET A 26 16.23 19.50 -29.95
CA MET A 26 15.29 18.83 -30.83
C MET A 26 14.09 18.30 -30.03
N THR A 27 14.34 17.60 -28.93
CA THR A 27 13.28 17.07 -28.06
C THR A 27 12.36 18.18 -27.52
N ALA A 28 12.92 19.31 -27.13
CA ALA A 28 12.15 20.48 -26.68
C ALA A 28 11.27 21.04 -27.82
N VAL A 29 11.79 21.17 -29.03
CA VAL A 29 11.03 21.64 -30.21
C VAL A 29 9.89 20.67 -30.54
N PHE A 30 10.15 19.36 -30.53
CA PHE A 30 9.12 18.35 -30.77
C PHE A 30 8.03 18.37 -29.70
N LYS A 31 8.40 18.47 -28.42
CA LYS A 31 7.46 18.59 -27.32
C LYS A 31 6.61 19.85 -27.47
N LYS A 32 7.21 21.00 -27.77
CA LYS A 32 6.51 22.26 -28.06
C LYS A 32 5.47 22.04 -29.16
N PHE A 33 5.91 21.54 -30.31
CA PHE A 33 5.04 21.35 -31.48
C PHE A 33 3.88 20.40 -31.20
N MET A 34 4.12 19.27 -30.53
CA MET A 34 3.06 18.31 -30.19
C MET A 34 2.02 18.92 -29.26
N ILE A 35 2.46 19.62 -28.21
CA ILE A 35 1.57 20.25 -27.24
C ILE A 35 0.74 21.35 -27.92
N GLU A 36 1.35 22.22 -28.71
CA GLU A 36 0.65 23.30 -29.42
C GLU A 36 -0.34 22.79 -30.45
N THR A 37 0.01 21.71 -31.17
CA THR A 37 -0.90 21.07 -32.12
C THR A 37 -2.11 20.48 -31.42
N ALA A 38 -1.89 19.80 -30.29
CA ALA A 38 -2.98 19.21 -29.52
C ALA A 38 -3.90 20.30 -28.91
N LEU A 39 -3.34 21.39 -28.37
CA LEU A 39 -4.13 22.54 -27.90
C LEU A 39 -4.92 23.23 -29.03
N ASN A 40 -4.36 23.30 -30.24
CA ASN A 40 -5.08 23.84 -31.39
C ASN A 40 -6.25 22.94 -31.83
N THR A 41 -6.09 21.62 -31.66
CA THR A 41 -7.13 20.62 -31.92
C THR A 41 -8.27 20.75 -30.90
N GLU A 42 -7.93 20.84 -29.61
CA GLU A 42 -8.93 21.12 -28.55
C GLU A 42 -9.71 22.41 -28.83
N LEU A 43 -9.05 23.47 -29.32
CA LEU A 43 -9.74 24.71 -29.69
C LEU A 43 -10.61 24.55 -30.95
N SER A 44 -10.22 23.74 -31.94
CA SER A 44 -11.06 23.42 -33.10
C SER A 44 -12.33 22.69 -32.64
N ASP A 45 -12.19 21.72 -31.75
CA ASP A 45 -13.30 20.95 -31.20
C ASP A 45 -14.25 21.84 -30.37
N HIS A 46 -13.69 22.70 -29.52
CA HIS A 46 -14.46 23.67 -28.72
C HIS A 46 -15.26 24.65 -29.59
N LEU A 47 -14.66 25.14 -30.68
CA LEU A 47 -15.32 26.09 -31.58
C LEU A 47 -16.22 25.39 -32.63
N GLY A 48 -16.05 24.09 -32.85
CA GLY A 48 -16.77 23.31 -33.86
C GLY A 48 -16.34 23.59 -35.30
N TYR A 49 -15.18 24.22 -35.52
CA TYR A 49 -14.65 24.50 -36.85
C TYR A 49 -13.12 24.69 -36.85
N GLU A 50 -12.49 24.38 -37.98
CA GLU A 50 -11.03 24.46 -38.15
C GLU A 50 -10.52 25.88 -38.41
N LYS A 51 -9.21 26.08 -38.22
CA LYS A 51 -8.56 27.36 -38.55
C LYS A 51 -8.79 27.70 -40.04
N HIS A 52 -9.23 28.93 -40.32
CA HIS A 52 -9.59 29.43 -41.65
C HIS A 52 -10.85 28.81 -42.30
N GLN A 53 -11.61 27.99 -41.58
CA GLN A 53 -12.94 27.57 -42.03
C GLN A 53 -14.03 28.56 -41.60
N PRO A 54 -15.17 28.61 -42.31
CA PRO A 54 -16.30 29.45 -41.92
C PRO A 54 -16.77 29.11 -40.51
N LYS A 55 -16.91 30.14 -39.68
CA LYS A 55 -17.28 29.98 -38.27
C LYS A 55 -18.66 29.34 -38.13
N LYS A 56 -18.79 28.44 -37.16
CA LYS A 56 -20.07 27.89 -36.68
C LYS A 56 -20.35 28.46 -35.28
N GLY A 57 -20.99 29.62 -35.21
CA GLY A 57 -21.35 30.26 -33.93
C GLY A 57 -20.90 31.72 -33.77
N SER A 58 -21.03 32.26 -32.55
CA SER A 58 -20.63 33.62 -32.18
C SER A 58 -19.14 33.75 -31.88
N ASN A 59 -18.54 32.71 -31.29
CA ASN A 59 -17.17 32.71 -30.83
C ASN A 59 -16.18 32.51 -31.99
N SER A 60 -14.95 32.99 -31.81
CA SER A 60 -13.90 32.92 -32.82
C SER A 60 -12.51 32.77 -32.22
N ARG A 61 -11.57 32.16 -32.96
CA ARG A 61 -10.14 32.18 -32.60
C ARG A 61 -9.62 33.62 -32.48
N ASN A 62 -8.80 33.89 -31.47
CA ASN A 62 -8.26 35.22 -31.15
C ASN A 62 -6.75 35.15 -30.82
N GLY A 63 -5.99 34.54 -31.72
CA GLY A 63 -4.53 34.42 -31.59
C GLY A 63 -4.09 33.49 -30.47
N PHE A 64 -2.94 33.80 -29.87
CA PHE A 64 -2.25 32.98 -28.88
C PHE A 64 -1.84 33.82 -27.66
N SER A 65 -1.71 33.18 -26.49
CA SER A 65 -0.99 33.71 -25.34
C SER A 65 0.24 32.87 -25.06
N SER A 66 1.37 33.53 -24.82
CA SER A 66 2.59 32.84 -24.41
C SER A 66 2.47 32.38 -22.95
N LYS A 67 2.85 31.13 -22.70
CA LYS A 67 2.94 30.53 -21.37
C LYS A 67 4.19 29.70 -21.28
N THR A 68 5.03 29.99 -20.30
CA THR A 68 6.19 29.16 -19.97
C THR A 68 5.78 28.08 -18.98
N ILE A 69 5.97 26.82 -19.37
CA ILE A 69 5.77 25.67 -18.49
C ILE A 69 7.11 25.08 -18.09
N THR A 70 7.21 24.60 -16.86
CA THR A 70 8.36 23.80 -16.41
C THR A 70 8.12 22.34 -16.77
N THR A 71 9.05 21.77 -17.53
CA THR A 71 9.06 20.36 -17.95
C THR A 71 10.27 19.65 -17.37
N GLN A 72 10.37 18.33 -17.59
CA GLN A 72 11.51 17.52 -17.13
C GLN A 72 12.85 17.94 -17.76
N ASP A 73 12.83 18.57 -18.94
CA ASP A 73 14.03 18.97 -19.67
C ASP A 73 14.29 20.49 -19.58
N GLY A 74 13.61 21.18 -18.65
CA GLY A 74 13.72 22.63 -18.46
C GLY A 74 12.45 23.41 -18.80
N GLN A 75 12.61 24.72 -18.99
CA GLN A 75 11.49 25.63 -19.30
C GLN A 75 11.11 25.54 -20.79
N LEU A 76 9.82 25.33 -21.05
CA LEU A 76 9.26 25.27 -22.39
C LEU A 76 8.28 26.43 -22.58
N ALA A 77 8.60 27.34 -23.49
CA ALA A 77 7.70 28.42 -23.88
C ALA A 77 6.70 27.92 -24.92
N LEU A 78 5.42 27.98 -24.58
CA LEU A 78 4.30 27.52 -25.40
C LEU A 78 3.42 28.69 -25.83
N ASP A 79 2.90 28.62 -27.04
CA ASP A 79 1.91 29.53 -27.59
C ASP A 79 0.53 28.88 -27.48
N ILE A 80 -0.23 29.27 -26.45
CA ILE A 80 -1.53 28.68 -26.15
C ILE A 80 -2.62 29.37 -26.97
N PRO A 81 -3.41 28.65 -27.77
CA PRO A 81 -4.44 29.23 -28.60
C PRO A 81 -5.61 29.74 -27.74
N ARG A 82 -6.24 30.84 -28.17
CA ARG A 82 -7.30 31.51 -27.43
C ARG A 82 -8.55 31.72 -28.28
N ASP A 83 -9.70 31.72 -27.64
CA ASP A 83 -10.96 32.18 -28.20
C ASP A 83 -11.24 33.64 -27.85
N ARG A 84 -12.18 34.26 -28.56
CA ARG A 84 -12.51 35.68 -28.41
C ARG A 84 -13.39 35.93 -27.19
N GLU A 85 -14.26 34.98 -26.87
CA GLU A 85 -15.16 35.06 -25.72
C GLU A 85 -14.51 34.61 -24.39
N GLY A 86 -13.30 34.03 -24.44
CA GLY A 86 -12.56 33.60 -23.25
C GLY A 86 -13.10 32.33 -22.57
N SER A 87 -14.06 31.67 -23.21
CA SER A 87 -14.78 30.48 -22.76
C SER A 87 -13.97 29.19 -22.86
N PHE A 88 -12.90 29.16 -23.66
CA PHE A 88 -12.11 27.95 -23.89
C PHE A 88 -11.33 27.57 -22.63
N GLU A 89 -11.49 26.34 -22.14
CA GLU A 89 -10.72 25.75 -21.03
C GLU A 89 -9.91 24.53 -21.52
N PRO A 90 -8.61 24.71 -21.82
CA PRO A 90 -7.79 23.63 -22.33
C PRO A 90 -7.61 22.50 -21.31
N GLN A 91 -7.66 21.26 -21.77
CA GLN A 91 -7.60 20.07 -20.92
C GLN A 91 -6.16 19.56 -20.78
N ILE A 92 -5.38 19.57 -21.86
CA ILE A 92 -3.97 19.12 -21.84
C ILE A 92 -3.10 20.02 -20.95
N ILE A 93 -3.28 21.34 -21.02
CA ILE A 93 -2.62 22.31 -20.13
C ILE A 93 -3.65 23.29 -19.62
N LYS A 94 -4.07 23.12 -18.36
CA LYS A 94 -5.08 23.97 -17.74
C LYS A 94 -4.64 25.42 -17.67
N LYS A 95 -5.60 26.36 -17.62
CA LYS A 95 -5.33 27.78 -17.33
C LYS A 95 -4.50 27.89 -16.05
N HIS A 96 -3.47 28.76 -16.05
CA HIS A 96 -2.53 28.96 -14.94
C HIS A 96 -1.63 27.78 -14.54
N GLN A 97 -1.78 26.58 -15.12
CA GLN A 97 -0.89 25.44 -14.86
C GLN A 97 0.54 25.66 -15.38
N THR A 98 1.51 25.94 -14.52
CA THR A 98 2.90 26.20 -14.92
C THR A 98 3.77 24.95 -14.99
N ARG A 99 3.24 23.75 -14.78
CA ARG A 99 4.01 22.49 -14.68
C ARG A 99 3.31 21.30 -15.33
N ILE A 100 4.10 20.43 -15.96
CA ILE A 100 3.63 19.12 -16.41
C ILE A 100 3.65 18.15 -15.21
N THR A 101 2.51 17.51 -14.96
CA THR A 101 2.18 16.70 -13.76
C THR A 101 3.00 15.43 -13.57
N SER A 102 3.87 15.03 -14.52
CA SER A 102 4.70 13.82 -14.37
C SER A 102 5.72 13.91 -13.24
N MET A 103 6.11 15.12 -12.83
CA MET A 103 7.08 15.32 -11.75
C MET A 103 6.48 14.97 -10.38
N ASP A 104 5.20 15.26 -10.16
CA ASP A 104 4.54 14.99 -8.88
C ASP A 104 4.41 13.47 -8.66
N ASP A 105 4.02 12.72 -9.68
CA ASP A 105 3.98 11.25 -9.64
C ASP A 105 5.35 10.63 -9.38
N GLN A 106 6.42 11.20 -9.96
CA GLN A 106 7.79 10.79 -9.69
C GLN A 106 8.19 11.07 -8.24
N ILE A 107 7.88 12.26 -7.72
CA ILE A 107 8.11 12.62 -6.31
C ILE A 107 7.40 11.62 -5.39
N LEU A 108 6.12 11.35 -5.64
CA LEU A 108 5.32 10.41 -4.85
C LEU A 108 5.87 8.98 -4.94
N SER A 109 6.32 8.54 -6.11
CA SER A 109 6.94 7.22 -6.30
C SER A 109 8.26 7.09 -5.52
N LEU A 110 9.13 8.10 -5.57
CA LEU A 110 10.39 8.11 -4.81
C LEU A 110 10.12 8.16 -3.29
N TYR A 111 9.14 8.96 -2.87
CA TYR A 111 8.70 9.03 -1.48
C TYR A 111 8.14 7.69 -0.99
N ALA A 112 7.33 7.00 -1.80
CA ALA A 112 6.81 5.66 -1.52
C ALA A 112 7.92 4.62 -1.35
N LYS A 113 9.02 4.77 -2.09
CA LYS A 113 10.23 3.93 -1.97
C LYS A 113 11.10 4.28 -0.76
N GLY A 114 10.62 5.17 0.12
CA GLY A 114 11.26 5.52 1.38
C GLY A 114 12.31 6.63 1.29
N MET A 115 12.52 7.26 0.12
CA MET A 115 13.50 8.35 0.00
C MET A 115 13.04 9.57 0.81
N THR A 116 13.96 10.21 1.52
CA THR A 116 13.75 11.46 2.26
C THR A 116 13.59 12.65 1.30
N ASN A 117 13.02 13.75 1.77
CA ASN A 117 12.85 14.95 0.93
C ASN A 117 14.19 15.47 0.38
N ARG A 118 15.29 15.33 1.14
CA ARG A 118 16.64 15.73 0.70
C ARG A 118 17.19 14.81 -0.38
N GLU A 119 16.98 13.50 -0.26
CA GLU A 119 17.38 12.54 -1.28
C GLU A 119 16.57 12.73 -2.57
N ILE A 120 15.28 13.07 -2.47
CA ILE A 120 14.46 13.38 -3.65
C ILE A 120 14.98 14.64 -4.34
N VAL A 121 15.29 15.70 -3.59
CA VAL A 121 15.90 16.93 -4.13
C VAL A 121 17.22 16.60 -4.86
N ALA A 122 18.10 15.84 -4.22
CA ALA A 122 19.37 15.42 -4.82
C ALA A 122 19.16 14.59 -6.09
N PHE A 123 18.21 13.65 -6.09
CA PHE A 123 17.85 12.86 -7.26
C PHE A 123 17.40 13.72 -8.44
N PHE A 124 16.56 14.73 -8.20
CA PHE A 124 16.12 15.64 -9.27
C PHE A 124 17.26 16.52 -9.79
N LYS A 125 18.18 16.93 -8.93
CA LYS A 125 19.38 17.66 -9.35
C LYS A 125 20.33 16.79 -10.17
N GLU A 126 20.58 15.55 -9.74
CA GLU A 126 21.51 14.65 -10.43
C GLU A 126 20.97 14.12 -11.77
N MET A 127 19.69 13.77 -11.83
CA MET A 127 19.11 13.15 -13.04
C MET A 127 18.62 14.18 -14.07
N TYR A 128 18.19 15.36 -13.62
CA TYR A 128 17.49 16.33 -14.47
C TYR A 128 18.08 17.75 -14.39
N ASP A 129 19.18 17.97 -13.66
CA ASP A 129 19.72 19.30 -13.31
C ASP A 129 18.67 20.29 -12.80
N ALA A 130 17.60 19.76 -12.20
CA ALA A 130 16.44 20.53 -11.80
C ALA A 130 16.57 20.99 -10.35
N ASP A 131 16.57 22.30 -10.14
CA ASP A 131 16.59 22.90 -8.80
C ASP A 131 15.21 22.84 -8.15
N VAL A 132 14.91 21.68 -7.58
CA VAL A 132 13.67 21.43 -6.82
C VAL A 132 13.89 21.75 -5.34
N SER A 133 13.02 22.59 -4.76
CA SER A 133 13.11 22.89 -3.33
C SER A 133 12.54 21.78 -2.45
N ALA A 134 13.10 21.57 -1.27
CA ALA A 134 12.53 20.65 -0.27
C ALA A 134 11.11 21.05 0.16
N SER A 135 10.79 22.35 0.09
CA SER A 135 9.43 22.86 0.34
C SER A 135 8.44 22.42 -0.73
N LEU A 136 8.88 22.32 -2.00
CA LEU A 136 8.04 21.76 -3.05
C LEU A 136 7.76 20.28 -2.80
N ILE A 137 8.79 19.50 -2.49
CA ILE A 137 8.63 18.08 -2.18
C ILE A 137 7.65 17.89 -1.02
N SER A 138 7.75 18.71 0.04
CA SER A 138 6.78 18.66 1.14
C SER A 138 5.37 18.90 0.64
N LYS A 139 5.11 20.00 -0.09
CA LYS A 139 3.77 20.35 -0.60
C LYS A 139 3.15 19.23 -1.43
N VAL A 140 3.90 18.62 -2.34
CA VAL A 140 3.43 17.50 -3.17
C VAL A 140 3.07 16.30 -2.29
N THR A 141 3.92 15.98 -1.31
CA THR A 141 3.66 14.85 -0.41
C THR A 141 2.55 15.14 0.61
N ASP A 142 2.33 16.40 0.97
CA ASP A 142 1.29 16.81 1.90
C ASP A 142 -0.10 16.68 1.27
N ALA A 143 -0.23 16.88 -0.05
CA ALA A 143 -1.48 16.60 -0.77
C ALA A 143 -1.95 15.13 -0.66
N VAL A 144 -1.05 14.20 -0.29
CA VAL A 144 -1.38 12.79 -0.06
C VAL A 144 -2.19 12.61 1.23
N ILE A 145 -2.12 13.53 2.20
CA ILE A 145 -2.78 13.34 3.50
C ILE A 145 -4.31 13.30 3.38
N GLU A 146 -4.87 14.05 2.44
CA GLU A 146 -6.29 14.04 2.12
C GLU A 146 -6.69 12.67 1.58
N GLN A 147 -5.91 12.11 0.65
CA GLN A 147 -6.12 10.75 0.13
C GLN A 147 -6.00 9.69 1.22
N VAL A 148 -5.05 9.84 2.15
CA VAL A 148 -4.90 8.92 3.30
C VAL A 148 -6.16 8.95 4.15
N THR A 149 -6.70 10.15 4.40
CA THR A 149 -7.88 10.35 5.24
C THR A 149 -9.13 9.80 4.55
N GLU A 150 -9.31 10.05 3.26
CA GLU A 150 -10.39 9.46 2.46
C GLU A 150 -10.28 7.92 2.44
N TRP A 151 -9.10 7.39 2.14
CA TRP A 151 -8.83 5.95 2.16
C TRP A 151 -9.09 5.32 3.53
N GLN A 152 -8.75 6.00 4.62
CA GLN A 152 -8.96 5.51 5.99
C GLN A 152 -10.44 5.52 6.39
N ASN A 153 -11.27 6.37 5.78
CA ASN A 153 -12.71 6.45 6.07
C ASN A 153 -13.59 5.76 5.01
N ARG A 154 -13.00 5.16 3.98
CA ARG A 154 -13.75 4.48 2.92
C ARG A 154 -14.63 3.37 3.49
N ALA A 155 -15.78 3.16 2.86
CA ALA A 155 -16.64 2.01 3.11
C ALA A 155 -15.88 0.71 2.81
N LEU A 156 -16.08 -0.29 3.67
CA LEU A 156 -15.51 -1.63 3.55
C LEU A 156 -16.61 -2.64 3.24
N ASP A 157 -16.23 -3.80 2.71
CA ASP A 157 -17.15 -4.89 2.48
C ASP A 157 -17.76 -5.38 3.80
N SER A 158 -18.97 -5.92 3.74
CA SER A 158 -19.70 -6.35 4.93
C SER A 158 -19.08 -7.58 5.60
N LEU A 159 -18.38 -8.42 4.84
CA LEU A 159 -17.78 -9.65 5.36
C LEU A 159 -16.36 -9.85 4.81
N TYR A 160 -15.44 -10.17 5.71
CA TYR A 160 -14.08 -10.61 5.37
C TYR A 160 -13.83 -12.00 5.99
N PRO A 161 -13.65 -13.07 5.19
CA PRO A 161 -13.44 -14.41 5.74
C PRO A 161 -12.20 -14.51 6.63
N VAL A 162 -11.11 -13.82 6.30
CA VAL A 162 -9.89 -13.83 7.11
C VAL A 162 -9.37 -12.41 7.27
N VAL A 163 -9.08 -12.00 8.50
CA VAL A 163 -8.43 -10.71 8.82
C VAL A 163 -7.15 -10.96 9.62
N TYR A 164 -6.03 -10.47 9.12
CA TYR A 164 -4.75 -10.46 9.83
C TYR A 164 -4.54 -9.11 10.51
N LEU A 165 -4.25 -9.14 11.81
CA LEU A 165 -3.93 -7.94 12.58
C LEU A 165 -2.51 -8.04 13.11
N ASP A 166 -1.68 -7.07 12.74
CA ASP A 166 -0.25 -7.07 13.07
C ASP A 166 0.23 -5.64 13.34
N CYS A 167 1.42 -5.51 13.94
CA CYS A 167 2.03 -4.23 14.23
C CYS A 167 3.49 -4.13 13.79
N ILE A 168 3.89 -2.92 13.38
CA ILE A 168 5.27 -2.57 13.08
C ILE A 168 5.67 -1.37 13.94
N VAL A 169 6.79 -1.50 14.63
CA VAL A 169 7.34 -0.40 15.42
C VAL A 169 8.15 0.54 14.53
N VAL A 170 7.84 1.84 14.61
CA VAL A 170 8.57 2.92 13.94
C VAL A 170 9.06 3.95 14.96
N LYS A 171 10.11 4.69 14.60
CA LYS A 171 10.65 5.78 15.41
C LYS A 171 10.12 7.11 14.92
N VAL A 172 9.42 7.85 15.78
CA VAL A 172 8.87 9.16 15.45
C VAL A 172 9.41 10.22 16.40
N ARG A 173 9.77 11.39 15.86
CA ARG A 173 10.14 12.55 16.66
C ARG A 173 8.87 13.25 17.16
N GLN A 174 8.74 13.41 18.47
CA GLN A 174 7.62 14.10 19.11
C GLN A 174 8.15 14.93 20.30
N HIS A 175 7.81 16.22 20.36
CA HIS A 175 8.27 17.15 21.41
C HIS A 175 9.80 17.06 21.66
N SER A 176 10.59 17.08 20.57
CA SER A 176 12.06 16.96 20.58
C SER A 176 12.63 15.61 21.01
N ASN A 177 11.79 14.64 21.41
CA ASN A 177 12.20 13.28 21.77
C ASN A 177 11.92 12.29 20.64
N VAL A 178 12.70 11.22 20.55
CA VAL A 178 12.45 10.11 19.63
C VAL A 178 11.73 9.01 20.39
N ILE A 179 10.50 8.71 19.97
CA ILE A 179 9.61 7.75 20.62
C ILE A 179 9.37 6.59 19.66
N ASN A 180 9.39 5.36 20.19
CA ASN A 180 8.91 4.19 19.46
C ASN A 180 7.39 4.19 19.49
N LYS A 181 6.75 4.16 18.32
CA LYS A 181 5.31 4.01 18.17
C LYS A 181 4.99 2.75 17.37
N SER A 182 3.93 2.05 17.75
CA SER A 182 3.41 0.91 16.99
C SER A 182 2.46 1.42 15.90
N VAL A 183 2.68 0.95 14.68
CA VAL A 183 1.74 1.07 13.56
C VAL A 183 1.01 -0.25 13.43
N TYR A 184 -0.27 -0.27 13.75
CA TYR A 184 -1.14 -1.43 13.61
C TYR A 184 -1.76 -1.44 12.23
N LEU A 185 -1.89 -2.64 11.67
CA LEU A 185 -2.38 -2.89 10.32
C LEU A 185 -3.46 -3.96 10.40
N ALA A 186 -4.56 -3.75 9.68
CA ALA A 186 -5.59 -4.77 9.47
C ALA A 186 -5.58 -5.16 7.99
N LEU A 187 -5.11 -6.36 7.66
CA LEU A 187 -5.11 -6.90 6.31
C LEU A 187 -6.25 -7.93 6.20
N GLY A 188 -7.32 -7.57 5.48
CA GLY A 188 -8.43 -8.45 5.17
C GLY A 188 -8.18 -9.25 3.90
N ILE A 189 -8.75 -10.44 3.85
CA ILE A 189 -8.93 -11.24 2.64
C ILE A 189 -10.42 -11.20 2.34
N ASN A 190 -10.80 -10.71 1.16
CA ASN A 190 -12.21 -10.64 0.76
C ASN A 190 -12.73 -12.00 0.27
N MET A 191 -14.00 -12.05 -0.12
CA MET A 191 -14.65 -13.26 -0.62
C MET A 191 -13.97 -13.86 -1.86
N ASP A 192 -13.38 -13.03 -2.71
CA ASP A 192 -12.63 -13.46 -3.90
C ASP A 192 -11.21 -13.96 -3.58
N GLY A 193 -10.76 -13.82 -2.32
CA GLY A 193 -9.42 -14.22 -1.89
C GLY A 193 -8.36 -13.17 -2.13
N GLN A 194 -8.78 -11.95 -2.48
CA GLN A 194 -7.89 -10.82 -2.70
C GLN A 194 -7.53 -10.16 -1.37
N LYS A 195 -6.28 -9.72 -1.29
CA LYS A 195 -5.75 -9.00 -0.14
C LYS A 195 -6.23 -7.56 -0.19
N GLU A 196 -6.65 -7.03 0.95
CA GLU A 196 -6.99 -5.63 1.10
C GLU A 196 -6.49 -5.10 2.45
N LEU A 197 -5.75 -3.98 2.43
CA LEU A 197 -5.39 -3.29 3.68
C LEU A 197 -6.59 -2.45 4.14
N LEU A 198 -7.27 -2.89 5.18
CA LEU A 198 -8.50 -2.28 5.70
C LEU A 198 -8.22 -0.96 6.41
N GLY A 199 -7.11 -0.88 7.14
CA GLY A 199 -6.74 0.33 7.86
C GLY A 199 -5.33 0.29 8.45
N MET A 200 -4.90 1.46 8.94
CA MET A 200 -3.67 1.62 9.70
C MET A 200 -3.87 2.60 10.87
N TRP A 201 -3.30 2.28 12.03
CA TRP A 201 -3.42 3.08 13.25
C TRP A 201 -2.08 3.25 13.91
N ILE A 202 -1.80 4.43 14.45
CA ILE A 202 -0.55 4.71 15.15
C ILE A 202 -0.88 4.96 16.62
N ALA A 203 -0.28 4.17 17.51
CA ALA A 203 -0.39 4.40 18.94
C ALA A 203 0.96 4.21 19.66
N GLN A 204 1.11 4.87 20.79
CA GLN A 204 2.29 4.72 21.65
C GLN A 204 2.12 3.55 22.65
N THR A 205 0.90 3.32 23.11
CA THR A 205 0.58 2.25 24.06
C THR A 205 -0.41 1.28 23.43
N GLU A 206 -0.16 0.00 23.63
CA GLU A 206 -1.04 -1.08 23.21
C GLU A 206 -1.94 -1.47 24.40
N GLY A 207 -3.24 -1.69 24.15
CA GLY A 207 -4.16 -2.14 25.18
C GLY A 207 -5.53 -2.50 24.63
N ALA A 208 -6.31 -3.25 25.41
CA ALA A 208 -7.64 -3.73 25.00
C ALA A 208 -8.57 -2.59 24.53
N LYS A 209 -8.53 -1.42 25.17
CA LYS A 209 -9.32 -0.24 24.75
C LYS A 209 -8.98 0.25 23.35
N PHE A 210 -7.69 0.23 22.99
CA PHE A 210 -7.24 0.63 21.67
C PHE A 210 -7.78 -0.34 20.61
N TRP A 211 -7.62 -1.65 20.84
CA TRP A 211 -8.13 -2.64 19.90
C TRP A 211 -9.64 -2.62 19.78
N LEU A 212 -10.36 -2.41 20.88
CA LEU A 212 -11.80 -2.20 20.84
C LEU A 212 -12.19 -1.02 19.93
N SER A 213 -11.45 0.09 20.00
CA SER A 213 -11.70 1.24 19.13
C SER A 213 -11.43 0.92 17.66
N VAL A 214 -10.37 0.15 17.36
CA VAL A 214 -10.04 -0.30 15.99
C VAL A 214 -11.14 -1.21 15.44
N MET A 215 -11.56 -2.22 16.21
CA MET A 215 -12.61 -3.15 15.78
C MET A 215 -13.96 -2.43 15.59
N THR A 216 -14.27 -1.47 16.46
CA THR A 216 -15.47 -0.63 16.35
C THR A 216 -15.42 0.28 15.12
N GLU A 217 -14.27 0.86 14.81
CA GLU A 217 -14.09 1.66 13.58
C GLU A 217 -14.32 0.82 12.32
N LEU A 218 -13.73 -0.39 12.26
CA LEU A 218 -13.97 -1.32 11.15
C LEU A 218 -15.47 -1.62 10.98
N LYS A 219 -16.18 -1.82 12.09
CA LYS A 219 -17.62 -2.05 12.09
C LYS A 219 -18.41 -0.85 11.56
N ASN A 220 -18.06 0.34 12.03
CA ASN A 220 -18.68 1.59 11.57
C ASN A 220 -18.43 1.88 10.08
N ARG A 221 -17.33 1.35 9.52
CA ARG A 221 -16.99 1.47 8.09
C ARG A 221 -17.69 0.44 7.21
N GLY A 222 -18.43 -0.51 7.79
CA GLY A 222 -19.25 -1.46 7.02
C GLY A 222 -19.01 -2.92 7.36
N VAL A 223 -17.90 -3.28 7.99
CA VAL A 223 -17.58 -4.68 8.32
C VAL A 223 -18.57 -5.20 9.36
N GLN A 224 -19.52 -6.01 8.92
CA GLN A 224 -20.51 -6.64 9.79
C GLN A 224 -19.97 -7.94 10.39
N ASP A 225 -19.15 -8.67 9.63
CA ASP A 225 -18.70 -9.98 10.07
C ASP A 225 -17.26 -10.34 9.65
N ILE A 226 -16.61 -11.11 10.52
CA ILE A 226 -15.26 -11.67 10.32
C ILE A 226 -15.32 -13.14 10.71
N LEU A 227 -15.00 -14.05 9.79
CA LEU A 227 -15.02 -15.49 10.11
C LEU A 227 -13.82 -15.86 10.97
N VAL A 228 -12.61 -15.49 10.54
CA VAL A 228 -11.36 -15.76 11.26
C VAL A 228 -10.50 -14.51 11.44
N ALA A 229 -10.13 -14.21 12.67
CA ALA A 229 -9.16 -13.17 13.00
C ALA A 229 -7.82 -13.79 13.43
N CYS A 230 -6.79 -13.55 12.62
CA CYS A 230 -5.42 -13.95 12.91
C CYS A 230 -4.67 -12.81 13.60
N VAL A 231 -4.30 -13.00 14.87
CA VAL A 231 -3.73 -11.94 15.70
C VAL A 231 -2.42 -12.34 16.38
N ASP A 232 -1.65 -11.35 16.82
CA ASP A 232 -0.55 -11.59 17.75
C ASP A 232 -1.08 -11.87 19.18
N GLY A 233 -0.27 -12.52 20.02
CA GLY A 233 -0.57 -12.91 21.40
C GLY A 233 -0.64 -11.74 22.40
N LEU A 234 -1.11 -10.58 21.97
CA LEU A 234 -1.28 -9.40 22.81
C LEU A 234 -2.41 -9.62 23.81
N LYS A 235 -2.12 -9.38 25.09
CA LYS A 235 -3.09 -9.56 26.18
C LYS A 235 -4.32 -8.67 25.98
N GLY A 236 -5.51 -9.26 26.07
CA GLY A 236 -6.78 -8.55 25.93
C GLY A 236 -7.16 -8.19 24.49
N PHE A 237 -6.35 -8.59 23.49
CA PHE A 237 -6.71 -8.41 22.10
C PHE A 237 -7.83 -9.38 21.65
N PRO A 238 -7.77 -10.69 21.99
CA PRO A 238 -8.88 -11.60 21.71
C PRO A 238 -10.21 -11.12 22.28
N ASP A 239 -10.20 -10.64 23.53
CA ASP A 239 -11.40 -10.13 24.21
C ASP A 239 -12.00 -8.90 23.49
N ALA A 240 -11.14 -8.01 22.97
CA ALA A 240 -11.60 -6.85 22.20
C ALA A 240 -12.27 -7.26 20.89
N ILE A 241 -11.76 -8.28 20.20
CA ILE A 241 -12.38 -8.82 18.99
C ILE A 241 -13.73 -9.45 19.33
N ALA A 242 -13.76 -10.34 20.31
CA ALA A 242 -14.98 -11.05 20.72
C ALA A 242 -16.09 -10.08 21.19
N SER A 243 -15.74 -8.90 21.71
CA SER A 243 -16.73 -7.90 22.11
C SER A 243 -17.43 -7.19 20.94
N VAL A 244 -16.81 -7.13 19.76
CA VAL A 244 -17.36 -6.47 18.56
C VAL A 244 -17.90 -7.49 17.56
N TYR A 245 -17.18 -8.61 17.40
CA TYR A 245 -17.46 -9.73 16.51
C TYR A 245 -17.45 -11.05 17.33
N PRO A 246 -18.55 -11.35 18.06
CA PRO A 246 -18.60 -12.46 19.02
C PRO A 246 -18.54 -13.84 18.38
N HIS A 247 -18.83 -13.95 17.09
CA HIS A 247 -18.82 -15.21 16.34
C HIS A 247 -17.51 -15.45 15.58
N THR A 248 -16.53 -14.54 15.69
CA THR A 248 -15.24 -14.69 15.01
C THR A 248 -14.37 -15.74 15.68
N ASP A 249 -13.84 -16.67 14.90
CA ASP A 249 -12.80 -17.58 15.35
C ASP A 249 -11.48 -16.82 15.50
N ILE A 250 -10.90 -16.85 16.69
CA ILE A 250 -9.64 -16.17 16.98
C ILE A 250 -8.50 -17.16 16.87
N GLN A 251 -7.56 -16.87 15.97
CA GLN A 251 -6.34 -17.66 15.78
C GLN A 251 -5.13 -16.82 16.18
N LEU A 252 -4.31 -17.34 17.09
CA LEU A 252 -2.98 -16.76 17.33
C LEU A 252 -2.02 -17.10 16.19
N CYS A 253 -1.30 -16.09 15.72
CA CYS A 253 -0.30 -16.27 14.69
C CYS A 253 0.82 -17.21 15.18
N ILE A 254 0.85 -18.43 14.64
CA ILE A 254 1.83 -19.46 15.01
C ILE A 254 3.27 -18.98 14.83
N VAL A 255 3.54 -18.16 13.80
CA VAL A 255 4.89 -17.60 13.60
C VAL A 255 5.28 -16.65 14.72
N HIS A 256 4.35 -15.83 15.23
CA HIS A 256 4.63 -14.99 16.39
C HIS A 256 4.86 -15.82 17.65
N VAL A 257 4.04 -16.85 17.89
CA VAL A 257 4.22 -17.77 19.03
C VAL A 257 5.58 -18.48 18.95
N VAL A 258 5.96 -19.00 17.78
CA VAL A 258 7.26 -19.66 17.55
C VAL A 258 8.40 -18.65 17.69
N ARG A 259 8.31 -17.46 17.07
CA ARG A 259 9.33 -16.42 17.15
C ARG A 259 9.56 -15.99 18.60
N ASN A 260 8.48 -15.79 19.37
CA ASN A 260 8.54 -15.47 20.80
C ASN A 260 9.20 -16.59 21.62
N SER A 261 8.88 -17.84 21.31
CA SER A 261 9.49 -19.01 21.96
C SER A 261 11.00 -19.07 21.72
N LEU A 262 11.43 -18.84 20.48
CA LEU A 262 12.82 -18.95 20.07
C LEU A 262 13.73 -17.83 20.60
N ARG A 263 13.18 -16.74 21.15
CA ARG A 263 13.96 -15.64 21.76
C ARG A 263 14.78 -16.09 22.96
N PHE A 264 14.35 -17.15 23.64
CA PHE A 264 15.00 -17.68 24.84
C PHE A 264 15.99 -18.82 24.54
N VAL A 265 16.02 -19.27 23.28
CA VAL A 265 16.67 -20.53 22.90
C VAL A 265 18.10 -20.25 22.45
N SER A 266 19.04 -21.04 22.97
CA SER A 266 20.44 -20.95 22.56
C SER A 266 20.60 -21.39 21.09
N TRP A 267 21.64 -20.89 20.41
CA TRP A 267 21.90 -21.29 19.01
C TRP A 267 22.11 -22.80 18.85
N LYS A 268 22.72 -23.45 19.85
CA LYS A 268 22.97 -24.90 19.86
C LYS A 268 21.67 -25.71 19.79
N ASP A 269 20.65 -25.27 20.54
CA ASP A 269 19.39 -26.00 20.67
C ASP A 269 18.33 -25.53 19.67
N TYR A 270 18.57 -24.41 18.98
CA TYR A 270 17.63 -23.74 18.08
C TYR A 270 16.96 -24.68 17.08
N LYS A 271 17.75 -25.54 16.41
CA LYS A 271 17.23 -26.49 15.40
C LYS A 271 16.32 -27.55 16.03
N ALA A 272 16.72 -28.09 17.19
CA ALA A 272 15.97 -29.15 17.87
C ALA A 272 14.67 -28.59 18.46
N VAL A 273 14.73 -27.45 19.15
CA VAL A 273 13.56 -26.76 19.68
C VAL A 273 12.58 -26.37 18.57
N THR A 274 13.08 -25.80 17.46
CA THR A 274 12.22 -25.45 16.31
C THR A 274 11.51 -26.69 15.74
N SER A 275 12.18 -27.84 15.70
CA SER A 275 11.59 -29.09 15.21
C SER A 275 10.51 -29.60 16.16
N GLY A 276 10.73 -29.52 17.48
CA GLY A 276 9.72 -29.85 18.48
C GLY A 276 8.49 -28.93 18.39
N LEU A 277 8.69 -27.61 18.25
CA LEU A 277 7.59 -26.65 18.06
C LEU A 277 6.81 -26.93 16.77
N LYS A 278 7.49 -27.31 15.67
CA LYS A 278 6.85 -27.72 14.41
C LYS A 278 5.91 -28.90 14.58
N ALA A 279 6.31 -29.90 15.35
CA ALA A 279 5.50 -31.09 15.59
C ALA A 279 4.16 -30.80 16.28
N ILE A 280 4.05 -29.67 16.98
CA ILE A 280 2.80 -29.23 17.63
C ILE A 280 1.81 -28.74 16.58
N TYR A 281 2.14 -27.68 15.84
CA TYR A 281 1.18 -27.04 14.92
C TYR A 281 1.03 -27.76 13.56
N GLN A 282 1.93 -28.68 13.23
CA GLN A 282 1.81 -29.54 12.04
C GLN A 282 1.06 -30.85 12.34
N ALA A 283 0.60 -31.07 13.57
CA ALA A 283 -0.17 -32.25 13.92
C ALA A 283 -1.50 -32.31 13.12
N SER A 284 -1.97 -33.52 12.85
CA SER A 284 -3.22 -33.74 12.11
C SER A 284 -4.45 -33.33 12.92
N THR A 285 -4.44 -33.60 14.23
CA THR A 285 -5.54 -33.35 15.17
C THR A 285 -5.06 -32.56 16.38
N GLU A 286 -5.99 -31.91 17.08
CA GLU A 286 -5.71 -31.22 18.34
C GLU A 286 -5.14 -32.18 19.41
N GLU A 287 -5.67 -33.41 19.51
CA GLU A 287 -5.18 -34.40 20.47
C GLU A 287 -3.70 -34.76 20.22
N ASN A 288 -3.32 -34.94 18.95
CA ASN A 288 -1.93 -35.19 18.58
C ASN A 288 -1.06 -33.96 18.85
N ALA A 289 -1.60 -32.75 18.66
CA ALA A 289 -0.89 -31.51 18.96
C ALA A 289 -0.60 -31.36 20.46
N LEU A 290 -1.58 -31.69 21.32
CA LEU A 290 -1.41 -31.71 22.78
C LEU A 290 -0.35 -32.74 23.20
N LYS A 291 -0.39 -33.95 22.65
CA LYS A 291 0.65 -34.96 22.88
C LYS A 291 2.04 -34.46 22.47
N SER A 292 2.15 -33.81 21.30
CA SER A 292 3.40 -33.18 20.87
C SER A 292 3.86 -32.06 21.81
N LEU A 293 2.93 -31.27 22.37
CA LEU A 293 3.24 -30.24 23.35
C LEU A 293 3.72 -30.83 24.69
N ASP A 294 3.12 -31.93 25.14
CA ASP A 294 3.55 -32.66 26.34
C ASP A 294 4.97 -33.21 26.16
N ILE A 295 5.24 -33.90 25.02
CA ILE A 295 6.58 -34.39 24.68
C ILE A 295 7.60 -33.25 24.62
N PHE A 296 7.22 -32.11 24.01
CA PHE A 296 8.07 -30.92 23.97
C PHE A 296 8.39 -30.42 25.38
N CYS A 297 7.37 -30.34 26.24
CA CYS A 297 7.51 -29.91 27.63
C CYS A 297 8.44 -30.85 28.41
N ASP A 298 8.28 -32.16 28.29
CA ASP A 298 9.14 -33.13 28.98
C ASP A 298 10.61 -32.98 28.55
N GLN A 299 10.84 -32.76 27.27
CA GLN A 299 12.19 -32.59 26.73
C GLN A 299 12.82 -31.25 27.12
N TRP A 300 12.08 -30.14 27.09
CA TRP A 300 12.66 -28.80 27.11
C TRP A 300 12.31 -27.94 28.33
N ASN A 301 11.30 -28.29 29.15
CA ASN A 301 10.90 -27.42 30.27
C ASN A 301 12.00 -27.23 31.31
N HIS A 302 12.90 -28.19 31.48
CA HIS A 302 14.02 -28.05 32.42
C HIS A 302 14.99 -26.92 32.04
N GLN A 303 15.11 -26.60 30.74
CA GLN A 303 16.01 -25.57 30.21
C GLN A 303 15.26 -24.31 29.77
N TYR A 304 14.07 -24.48 29.18
CA TYR A 304 13.25 -23.42 28.57
C TYR A 304 11.79 -23.44 29.10
N PRO A 305 11.55 -23.35 30.42
CA PRO A 305 10.23 -23.54 31.03
C PRO A 305 9.16 -22.57 30.50
N LYS A 306 9.57 -21.35 30.15
CA LYS A 306 8.67 -20.30 29.65
C LYS A 306 8.05 -20.61 28.30
N ILE A 307 8.63 -21.51 27.51
CA ILE A 307 8.05 -21.91 26.22
C ILE A 307 6.78 -22.72 26.48
N GLY A 308 6.87 -23.81 27.24
CA GLY A 308 5.72 -24.65 27.56
C GLY A 308 4.59 -23.89 28.26
N GLU A 309 4.94 -23.06 29.26
CA GLU A 309 3.99 -22.18 29.96
C GLU A 309 3.22 -21.27 28.99
N SER A 310 3.94 -20.61 28.06
CA SER A 310 3.35 -19.70 27.09
C SER A 310 2.41 -20.41 26.12
N TRP A 311 2.80 -21.58 25.60
CA TRP A 311 1.96 -22.35 24.68
C TRP A 311 0.69 -22.85 25.35
N ARG A 312 0.77 -23.35 26.59
CA ARG A 312 -0.41 -23.79 27.35
C ARG A 312 -1.33 -22.63 27.70
N ALA A 313 -0.78 -21.49 28.14
CA ALA A 313 -1.57 -20.31 28.48
C ALA A 313 -2.33 -19.73 27.27
N ASN A 314 -1.81 -19.94 26.06
CA ASN A 314 -2.40 -19.45 24.82
C ASN A 314 -3.12 -20.55 24.01
N TRP A 315 -3.27 -21.76 24.57
CA TRP A 315 -3.71 -22.94 23.81
C TRP A 315 -5.09 -22.76 23.16
N GLU A 316 -6.02 -22.13 23.87
CA GLU A 316 -7.39 -21.89 23.36
C GLU A 316 -7.41 -21.16 22.01
N ASN A 317 -6.52 -20.20 21.80
CA ASN A 317 -6.44 -19.47 20.53
C ASN A 317 -5.42 -20.09 19.56
N ILE A 318 -4.55 -21.00 20.03
CA ILE A 318 -3.63 -21.76 19.16
C ILE A 318 -4.38 -22.91 18.49
N ARG A 319 -5.27 -23.59 19.24
CA ARG A 319 -5.97 -24.81 18.81
C ARG A 319 -6.99 -24.58 17.70
N THR A 320 -7.44 -23.34 17.50
CA THR A 320 -8.37 -22.92 16.43
C THR A 320 -7.98 -23.46 15.06
N ILE A 321 -6.68 -23.57 14.77
CA ILE A 321 -6.11 -24.13 13.54
C ILE A 321 -6.58 -25.55 13.23
N PHE A 322 -6.86 -26.36 14.26
CA PHE A 322 -7.27 -27.75 14.14
C PHE A 322 -8.76 -27.91 13.82
N SER A 323 -9.56 -26.84 14.00
CA SER A 323 -10.96 -26.78 13.54
C SER A 323 -11.08 -26.77 12.02
N TYR A 324 -9.96 -26.52 11.32
CA TYR A 324 -9.91 -26.43 9.86
C TYR A 324 -9.15 -27.63 9.26
N PRO A 325 -9.59 -28.15 8.09
CA PRO A 325 -8.86 -29.15 7.33
C PRO A 325 -7.45 -28.72 6.95
N ALA A 326 -6.54 -29.71 6.83
CA ALA A 326 -5.13 -29.47 6.57
C ALA A 326 -4.87 -28.72 5.24
N GLU A 327 -5.74 -28.92 4.26
CA GLU A 327 -5.64 -28.34 2.91
C GLU A 327 -5.89 -26.84 2.88
N ILE A 328 -6.76 -26.35 3.78
CA ILE A 328 -7.18 -24.93 3.84
C ILE A 328 -6.50 -24.17 4.97
N ARG A 329 -5.97 -24.90 5.95
CA ARG A 329 -5.18 -24.42 7.08
C ARG A 329 -4.15 -23.36 6.65
N HIS A 330 -3.36 -23.65 5.60
CA HIS A 330 -2.39 -22.70 5.08
C HIS A 330 -3.03 -21.41 4.55
N ALA A 331 -4.24 -21.43 3.96
CA ALA A 331 -4.91 -20.20 3.54
C ALA A 331 -5.34 -19.32 4.73
N ILE A 332 -5.47 -19.88 5.93
CA ILE A 332 -5.91 -19.19 7.15
C ILE A 332 -4.72 -18.68 7.94
N TYR A 333 -3.77 -19.56 8.33
CA TYR A 333 -2.65 -19.15 9.18
C TYR A 333 -1.37 -18.77 8.42
N THR A 334 -1.36 -18.80 7.08
CA THR A 334 -0.15 -18.40 6.35
C THR A 334 0.24 -16.98 6.73
N THR A 335 1.49 -16.83 7.15
CA THR A 335 2.03 -15.50 7.39
C THR A 335 2.47 -14.81 6.13
N ASN A 336 2.43 -15.47 4.96
CA ASN A 336 2.90 -14.88 3.71
C ASN A 336 2.11 -13.62 3.35
N ALA A 337 0.79 -13.58 3.61
CA ALA A 337 -0.04 -12.42 3.32
C ALA A 337 0.44 -11.19 4.10
N ILE A 338 0.45 -11.27 5.43
CA ILE A 338 0.83 -10.16 6.31
C ILE A 338 2.35 -9.89 6.28
N GLU A 339 3.21 -10.91 6.22
CA GLU A 339 4.67 -10.72 6.15
C GLU A 339 5.10 -10.11 4.82
N SER A 340 4.40 -10.38 3.71
CA SER A 340 4.66 -9.70 2.44
C SER A 340 4.37 -8.19 2.54
N LEU A 341 3.27 -7.82 3.21
CA LEU A 341 2.94 -6.43 3.49
C LEU A 341 3.98 -5.80 4.43
N ASN A 342 4.32 -6.50 5.52
CA ASN A 342 5.31 -6.04 6.49
C ASN A 342 6.68 -5.84 5.84
N SER A 343 7.08 -6.71 4.91
CA SER A 343 8.32 -6.58 4.16
C SER A 343 8.34 -5.30 3.31
N VAL A 344 7.24 -5.00 2.62
CA VAL A 344 7.07 -3.74 1.86
C VAL A 344 7.21 -2.52 2.78
N ILE A 345 6.51 -2.53 3.92
CA ILE A 345 6.53 -1.42 4.88
C ILE A 345 7.91 -1.29 5.53
N ARG A 346 8.56 -2.40 5.92
CA ARG A 346 9.93 -2.38 6.46
C ARG A 346 10.91 -1.87 5.42
N HIS A 347 10.75 -2.20 4.14
CA HIS A 347 11.60 -1.69 3.08
C HIS A 347 11.47 -0.16 2.90
N SER A 348 10.25 0.37 2.89
CA SER A 348 10.01 1.81 2.73
C SER A 348 10.36 2.61 3.99
N THR A 349 10.21 2.04 5.18
CA THR A 349 10.51 2.70 6.46
C THR A 349 12.00 2.61 6.84
N LYS A 350 12.73 1.55 6.47
CA LYS A 350 14.14 1.35 6.85
C LYS A 350 15.06 2.48 6.39
N LYS A 351 14.79 3.10 5.23
CA LYS A 351 15.55 4.26 4.74
C LYS A 351 15.33 5.50 5.61
N ARG A 352 14.15 5.62 6.24
CA ARG A 352 13.78 6.69 7.17
C ARG A 352 13.94 6.23 8.61
N LYS A 353 15.18 6.26 9.11
CA LYS A 353 15.50 5.84 10.48
C LYS A 353 14.64 6.52 11.56
N ILE A 354 14.24 7.77 11.35
CA ILE A 354 13.39 8.56 12.25
C ILE A 354 12.43 9.38 11.41
N PHE A 355 11.14 9.29 11.72
CA PHE A 355 10.08 10.11 11.10
C PHE A 355 9.90 11.43 11.83
N SER A 356 9.52 12.48 11.10
CA SER A 356 9.29 13.83 11.64
C SER A 356 7.96 13.98 12.38
N SER A 357 6.95 13.19 12.00
CA SER A 357 5.58 13.22 12.52
C SER A 357 4.87 11.91 12.20
N ASP A 358 3.71 11.69 12.85
CA ASP A 358 2.84 10.55 12.59
C ASP A 358 2.28 10.59 11.15
N ASP A 359 1.97 11.79 10.62
CA ASP A 359 1.49 11.95 9.24
C ASP A 359 2.54 11.54 8.21
N SER A 360 3.83 11.80 8.48
CA SER A 360 4.92 11.32 7.62
C SER A 360 5.00 9.79 7.60
N VAL A 361 4.68 9.12 8.72
CA VAL A 361 4.58 7.65 8.76
C VAL A 361 3.40 7.20 7.91
N LYS A 362 2.20 7.75 8.14
CA LYS A 362 0.98 7.40 7.40
C LYS A 362 1.16 7.56 5.89
N LYS A 363 1.72 8.69 5.44
CA LYS A 363 1.99 8.95 4.01
C LYS A 363 2.90 7.89 3.38
N VAL A 364 4.03 7.56 4.02
CA VAL A 364 4.97 6.56 3.48
C VAL A 364 4.32 5.17 3.42
N ILE A 365 3.63 4.77 4.49
CA ILE A 365 2.97 3.47 4.55
C ILE A 365 1.84 3.39 3.52
N TYR A 366 0.97 4.39 3.45
CA TYR A 366 -0.12 4.45 2.47
C TYR A 366 0.39 4.37 1.04
N LEU A 367 1.40 5.16 0.66
CA LEU A 367 1.96 5.13 -0.69
C LEU A 367 2.65 3.81 -1.01
N ALA A 368 3.42 3.26 -0.07
CA ALA A 368 4.11 1.98 -0.26
C ALA A 368 3.13 0.82 -0.41
N THR A 369 2.09 0.79 0.42
CA THR A 369 1.05 -0.24 0.40
C THR A 369 0.14 -0.11 -0.80
N SER A 370 -0.26 1.11 -1.19
CA SER A 370 -1.03 1.36 -2.42
C SER A 370 -0.27 0.90 -3.67
N ASN A 371 1.04 1.15 -3.74
CA ASN A 371 1.85 0.65 -4.85
C ASN A 371 2.04 -0.87 -4.83
N ALA A 372 2.09 -1.50 -3.65
CA ALA A 372 2.12 -2.95 -3.54
C ALA A 372 0.78 -3.60 -3.90
N ALA A 373 -0.34 -2.96 -3.53
CA ALA A 373 -1.70 -3.43 -3.81
C ALA A 373 -1.98 -3.54 -5.31
N LYS A 374 -1.40 -2.66 -6.14
CA LYS A 374 -1.44 -2.78 -7.62
C LYS A 374 -0.92 -4.11 -8.16
N LYS A 375 -0.13 -4.86 -7.37
CA LYS A 375 0.41 -6.18 -7.72
C LYS A 375 -0.35 -7.33 -7.09
N TRP A 376 -1.37 -7.07 -6.27
CA TRP A 376 -2.20 -8.09 -5.62
C TRP A 376 -3.31 -8.55 -6.57
N THR A 377 -2.92 -9.11 -7.71
CA THR A 377 -3.86 -9.52 -8.77
C THR A 377 -4.36 -10.95 -8.61
N MET A 378 -3.64 -11.77 -7.84
CA MET A 378 -3.95 -13.19 -7.64
C MET A 378 -4.54 -13.42 -6.25
N PRO A 379 -5.57 -14.27 -6.14
CA PRO A 379 -6.11 -14.66 -4.84
C PRO A 379 -5.11 -15.51 -4.06
N ILE A 380 -5.34 -15.66 -2.76
CA ILE A 380 -4.57 -16.58 -1.92
C ILE A 380 -4.61 -18.00 -2.50
N GLN A 381 -3.50 -18.72 -2.39
CA GLN A 381 -3.39 -20.09 -2.84
C GLN A 381 -4.45 -20.98 -2.15
N ASN A 382 -5.10 -21.84 -2.92
CA ASN A 382 -6.19 -22.72 -2.47
C ASN A 382 -7.44 -21.98 -1.94
N TRP A 383 -7.62 -20.69 -2.25
CA TRP A 383 -8.74 -19.91 -1.71
C TRP A 383 -10.11 -20.50 -2.06
N ARG A 384 -10.31 -21.01 -3.27
CA ARG A 384 -11.59 -21.63 -3.66
C ARG A 384 -11.95 -22.85 -2.80
N LEU A 385 -10.95 -23.64 -2.38
CA LEU A 385 -11.15 -24.77 -1.49
C LEU A 385 -11.52 -24.29 -0.08
N ALA A 386 -10.83 -23.25 0.41
CA ALA A 386 -11.15 -22.61 1.69
C ALA A 386 -12.58 -22.04 1.67
N MET A 387 -12.96 -21.34 0.61
CA MET A 387 -14.28 -20.71 0.49
C MET A 387 -15.41 -21.74 0.41
N ASN A 388 -15.22 -22.86 -0.31
CA ASN A 388 -16.19 -23.96 -0.30
C ASN A 388 -16.39 -24.51 1.12
N TRP A 389 -15.29 -24.74 1.85
CA TRP A 389 -15.38 -25.18 3.24
C TRP A 389 -16.04 -24.14 4.15
N PHE A 390 -15.70 -22.85 4.01
CA PHE A 390 -16.34 -21.77 4.77
C PHE A 390 -17.84 -21.69 4.49
N THR A 391 -18.27 -21.91 3.25
CA THR A 391 -19.69 -21.93 2.88
C THR A 391 -20.43 -23.05 3.60
N ILE A 392 -19.81 -24.20 3.79
CA ILE A 392 -20.41 -25.33 4.53
C ILE A 392 -20.42 -25.04 6.04
N GLN A 393 -19.31 -24.56 6.59
CA GLN A 393 -19.15 -24.37 8.03
C GLN A 393 -19.91 -23.15 8.58
N PHE A 394 -19.94 -22.07 7.81
CA PHE A 394 -20.48 -20.77 8.20
C PHE A 394 -21.68 -20.39 7.32
N ASP A 395 -22.44 -21.37 6.84
CA ASP A 395 -23.58 -21.21 5.92
C ASP A 395 -24.52 -20.08 6.35
N ASP A 396 -24.95 -20.09 7.61
CA ASP A 396 -25.87 -19.09 8.16
C ASP A 396 -25.29 -17.66 8.23
N ARG A 397 -23.96 -17.52 8.21
CA ARG A 397 -23.28 -16.23 8.22
C ARG A 397 -22.96 -15.73 6.81
N LEU A 398 -22.82 -16.63 5.84
CA LEU A 398 -22.45 -16.28 4.47
C LEU A 398 -23.65 -16.03 3.56
N LYS A 399 -24.83 -16.58 3.87
CA LYS A 399 -26.06 -16.41 3.09
C LYS A 399 -26.45 -14.95 2.84
N ASP A 400 -26.20 -14.06 3.80
CA ASP A 400 -26.57 -12.64 3.68
C ASP A 400 -25.52 -11.81 2.90
N HIS A 401 -24.43 -12.46 2.46
CA HIS A 401 -23.27 -11.82 1.83
C HIS A 401 -22.84 -12.43 0.49
N LEU A 402 -23.44 -13.56 0.09
CA LEU A 402 -23.34 -14.19 -1.23
C LEU A 402 -24.49 -13.71 -2.13
#